data_AF-A0A1I8I2G1-F1
#
_entry.id   AF-A0A1I8I2G1-F1
#
_cell.length_a   1.000
_cell.length_b   1.000
_cell.length_c   1.000
_cell.angle_alpha   90.00
_cell.angle_beta   90.00
_cell.angle_gamma   90.00
#
_symmetry.space_group_name_H-M   'P 1'
#
loop_
_entity.id
_entity.type
_entity.pdbx_description
1 polymer ?
#
loop_
_entity_poly.entity_id
_entity_poly.type
_entity_poly.pdbx_seq_one_letter_code
_entity_poly.pdbx_strand_id
1 'polypeptide(L)'
;YGYRGNDCRSNIHALRTQEIVYFSGHLVVILNLEENQQRHYREHTADVQCLSVHSDGLTVASGQGQGHRKPTERPCIRVWRSDTLETLSVLGDGQFHGSVVGLAFCKP
;
A
#
# COMPACT_ATOMS: atom_id res chain seq x y z
N TYR A 1 5.97 7.05 -14.78
CA TYR A 1 5.99 8.04 -13.69
C TYR A 1 4.59 8.57 -13.48
N GLY A 2 4.08 8.56 -12.25
CA GLY A 2 2.74 9.08 -11.93
C GLY A 2 2.40 8.89 -10.46
N TYR A 3 1.98 9.97 -9.81
CA TYR A 3 1.41 9.99 -8.46
C TYR A 3 -0.11 10.13 -8.59
N ARG A 4 -0.87 9.24 -7.96
CA ARG A 4 -2.34 9.27 -7.99
C ARG A 4 -2.86 10.15 -6.85
N GLY A 5 -2.80 11.47 -7.02
CA GLY A 5 -3.26 12.45 -6.02
C GLY A 5 -4.71 12.91 -6.17
N ASN A 6 -5.36 12.67 -7.31
CA ASN A 6 -6.66 13.26 -7.63
C ASN A 6 -7.81 12.67 -6.81
N ASP A 7 -7.77 11.35 -6.57
CA ASP A 7 -8.88 10.61 -5.97
C ASP A 7 -8.48 9.87 -4.67
N CYS A 8 -7.26 10.08 -4.18
CA CYS A 8 -6.75 9.44 -2.97
C CYS A 8 -6.28 10.50 -1.95
N ARG A 9 -6.59 10.28 -0.66
CA ARG A 9 -6.14 11.13 0.45
C ARG A 9 -5.14 10.35 1.32
N SER A 10 -4.15 11.04 1.92
CA SER A 10 -3.18 10.44 2.86
C SER A 10 -2.40 9.24 2.30
N ASN A 11 -1.94 9.34 1.06
CA ASN A 11 -1.25 8.29 0.30
C ASN A 11 0.26 8.50 0.14
N ILE A 12 0.85 9.46 0.87
CA ILE A 12 2.29 9.68 0.96
C ILE A 12 2.67 9.68 2.44
N HIS A 13 3.65 8.85 2.83
CA HIS A 13 4.19 8.80 4.18
C HIS A 13 5.72 8.76 4.14
N ALA A 14 6.37 9.33 5.15
CA ALA A 14 7.81 9.18 5.37
C ALA A 14 8.07 7.97 6.27
N LEU A 15 8.99 7.12 5.86
CA LEU A 15 9.45 5.96 6.63
C LEU A 15 10.58 6.37 7.59
N ARG A 16 10.85 5.54 8.60
CA ARG A 16 11.99 5.74 9.52
C ARG A 16 13.33 5.75 8.79
N THR A 17 13.41 5.05 7.66
CA THR A 17 14.58 4.99 6.76
C THR A 17 14.79 6.25 5.93
N GLN A 18 14.01 7.32 6.14
CA GLN A 18 13.99 8.53 5.31
C GLN A 18 13.55 8.29 3.86
N GLU A 19 12.94 7.13 3.59
CA GLU A 19 12.32 6.82 2.31
C GLU A 19 10.88 7.34 2.28
N ILE A 20 10.39 7.68 1.09
CA ILE A 20 9.00 8.06 0.85
C ILE A 20 8.24 6.84 0.36
N VAL A 21 7.09 6.53 0.95
CA VAL A 21 6.18 5.48 0.48
C VAL A 21 4.89 6.08 -0.09
N TYR A 22 4.52 5.66 -1.29
CA TYR A 22 3.27 6.04 -1.97
C TYR A 22 2.84 4.98 -2.97
N PHE A 23 1.61 5.01 -3.47
CA PHE A 23 1.12 4.03 -4.45
C PHE A 23 0.77 4.62 -5.81
N SER A 24 0.82 3.77 -6.85
CA SER A 24 0.48 4.10 -8.23
C SER A 24 -0.11 2.86 -8.93
N GLY A 25 -1.40 2.90 -9.27
CA GLY A 25 -2.11 1.72 -9.77
C GLY A 25 -2.12 0.59 -8.74
N HIS A 26 -1.68 -0.61 -9.13
CA HIS A 26 -1.58 -1.79 -8.27
C HIS A 26 -0.20 -1.94 -7.58
N LEU A 27 0.64 -0.90 -7.60
CA LEU A 27 2.00 -0.95 -7.03
C LEU A 27 2.14 0.03 -5.87
N VAL A 28 2.94 -0.34 -4.87
CA VAL A 28 3.45 0.61 -3.86
C VAL A 28 4.93 0.87 -4.12
N VAL A 29 5.30 2.14 -4.20
CA VAL A 29 6.65 2.64 -4.45
C VAL A 29 7.27 3.09 -3.12
N ILE A 30 8.50 2.65 -2.88
CA ILE A 30 9.38 3.09 -1.82
C ILE A 30 10.53 3.84 -2.50
N LEU A 31 10.63 5.15 -2.27
CA LEU A 31 11.60 6.04 -2.90
C LEU A 31 12.64 6.49 -1.88
N ASN A 32 13.89 6.11 -2.09
CA ASN A 32 15.04 6.70 -1.42
C ASN A 32 15.43 7.99 -2.16
N LEU A 33 15.25 9.15 -1.52
CA LEU A 33 15.57 10.45 -2.12
C LEU A 33 17.07 10.73 -2.21
N GLU A 34 17.87 10.20 -1.28
CA GLU A 34 19.31 10.43 -1.24
C GLU A 34 20.01 9.72 -2.39
N GLU A 35 19.65 8.46 -2.62
CA GLU A 35 20.22 7.64 -3.70
C GLU A 35 19.44 7.75 -5.01
N ASN A 36 18.29 8.43 -4.99
CA ASN A 36 17.33 8.51 -6.09
C ASN A 36 16.95 7.11 -6.65
N GLN A 37 16.78 6.14 -5.76
CA GLN A 37 16.46 4.75 -6.08
C GLN A 37 15.04 4.38 -5.65
N GLN A 38 14.39 3.52 -6.42
CA GLN A 38 13.04 3.06 -6.14
C GLN A 38 12.98 1.54 -5.95
N ARG A 39 12.28 1.12 -4.89
CA ARG A 39 11.88 -0.27 -4.65
C ARG A 39 10.37 -0.37 -4.76
N HIS A 40 9.86 -1.49 -5.26
CA HIS A 40 8.44 -1.64 -5.54
C HIS A 40 7.86 -2.86 -4.85
N TYR A 41 6.80 -2.67 -4.07
CA TYR A 41 5.96 -3.75 -3.58
C TYR A 41 4.87 -4.05 -4.63
N ARG A 42 4.83 -5.30 -5.12
CA ARG A 42 4.09 -5.70 -6.34
C ARG A 42 3.06 -6.80 -6.13
N GLU A 43 2.74 -7.12 -4.88
CA GLU A 43 1.86 -8.25 -4.53
C GLU A 43 0.37 -7.94 -4.71
N HIS A 44 0.00 -6.66 -4.87
CA HIS A 44 -1.38 -6.29 -5.17
C HIS A 44 -1.75 -6.67 -6.61
N THR A 45 -2.94 -7.25 -6.76
CA THR A 45 -3.47 -7.74 -8.05
C THR A 45 -4.46 -6.77 -8.68
N ALA A 46 -4.92 -5.79 -7.92
CA ALA A 46 -5.80 -4.70 -8.35
C ALA A 46 -5.28 -3.37 -7.81
N ASP A 47 -5.92 -2.28 -8.24
CA ASP A 47 -5.51 -0.93 -7.84
C ASP A 47 -5.51 -0.76 -6.32
N VAL A 48 -4.38 -0.26 -5.81
CA VAL A 48 -4.21 0.20 -4.43
C VAL A 48 -4.97 1.51 -4.27
N GLN A 49 -5.70 1.61 -3.16
CA GLN A 49 -6.64 2.70 -2.91
C GLN A 49 -6.34 3.41 -1.59
N CYS A 50 -5.67 2.74 -0.66
CA CYS A 50 -5.26 3.31 0.61
C CYS A 50 -3.95 2.71 1.12
N LEU A 51 -3.27 3.47 1.98
CA LEU A 51 -1.96 3.15 2.54
C LEU A 51 -1.84 3.80 3.93
N SER A 52 -1.30 3.07 4.91
CA SER A 52 -0.93 3.60 6.22
C SER A 52 0.36 2.95 6.70
N VAL A 53 1.13 3.70 7.48
CA VAL A 53 2.38 3.27 8.09
C VAL A 53 2.15 3.16 9.60
N HIS A 54 2.59 2.04 10.17
CA HIS A 54 2.56 1.79 11.61
C HIS A 54 3.55 2.70 12.36
N SER A 55 3.37 2.86 13.68
CA SER A 55 4.23 3.73 14.49
C SER A 55 5.69 3.25 14.60
N ASP A 56 5.99 2.00 14.22
CA ASP A 56 7.38 1.54 14.09
C ASP A 56 8.11 2.16 12.89
N GLY A 57 7.39 2.80 11.95
CA GLY A 57 7.94 3.43 10.76
C GLY A 57 8.48 2.46 9.70
N LEU A 58 8.17 1.16 9.80
CA LEU A 58 8.63 0.09 8.91
C LEU A 58 7.48 -0.80 8.41
N THR A 59 6.47 -1.03 9.26
CA THR A 59 5.30 -1.83 8.91
C THR A 59 4.31 -0.98 8.14
N VAL A 60 3.87 -1.49 6.99
CA VAL A 60 2.97 -0.80 6.09
C VAL A 60 1.72 -1.66 5.88
N ALA A 61 0.56 -1.02 5.87
CA ALA A 61 -0.69 -1.62 5.42
C ALA A 61 -1.14 -0.93 4.13
N SER A 62 -1.47 -1.70 3.11
CA SER A 62 -2.03 -1.20 1.85
C SER A 62 -3.27 -1.98 1.45
N GLY A 63 -4.32 -1.27 1.02
CA GLY A 63 -5.60 -1.85 0.63
C GLY A 63 -5.83 -1.74 -0.88
N GLN A 64 -6.29 -2.83 -1.49
CA GLN A 64 -6.72 -2.82 -2.90
C GLN A 64 -8.24 -2.87 -3.04
N GLY A 65 -8.72 -2.39 -4.18
CA GLY A 65 -10.11 -2.53 -4.60
C GLY A 65 -10.43 -3.89 -5.24
N GLN A 66 -11.70 -4.08 -5.61
CA GLN A 66 -12.11 -5.12 -6.54
C GLN A 66 -11.46 -4.88 -7.89
N GLY A 67 -10.82 -5.90 -8.45
CA GLY A 67 -10.27 -5.83 -9.79
C GLY A 67 -11.36 -5.75 -10.85
N HIS A 68 -11.09 -5.00 -11.91
CA HIS A 68 -12.00 -4.81 -13.03
C HIS A 68 -11.92 -5.93 -14.08
N ARG A 69 -10.87 -6.77 -14.03
CA ARG A 69 -10.58 -7.77 -15.06
C ARG A 69 -10.96 -9.17 -14.64
N LYS A 70 -10.68 -9.54 -13.39
CA LYS A 70 -10.95 -10.89 -12.87
C LYS A 70 -11.79 -10.82 -11.60
N PRO A 71 -12.89 -11.59 -11.50
CA PRO A 71 -13.67 -11.69 -10.26
C PRO A 71 -12.86 -12.21 -9.05
N THR A 72 -11.74 -12.90 -9.32
CA THR A 72 -10.81 -13.40 -8.31
C THR A 72 -9.92 -12.31 -7.71
N GLU A 73 -9.83 -11.12 -8.32
CA GLU A 73 -9.15 -9.95 -7.78
C GLU A 73 -10.06 -9.30 -6.74
N ARG A 74 -10.12 -9.89 -5.55
CA ARG A 74 -10.97 -9.44 -4.46
C ARG A 74 -10.32 -8.28 -3.71
N PRO A 75 -11.10 -7.39 -3.08
CA PRO A 75 -10.54 -6.37 -2.20
C PRO A 75 -9.86 -7.06 -1.01
N CYS A 76 -8.65 -6.62 -0.68
CA CYS A 76 -7.89 -7.15 0.45
C CYS A 76 -6.97 -6.08 1.02
N ILE A 77 -6.53 -6.31 2.25
CA ILE A 77 -5.49 -5.51 2.90
C ILE A 77 -4.25 -6.38 3.00
N ARG A 78 -3.11 -5.85 2.60
CA ARG A 78 -1.81 -6.49 2.80
C ARG A 78 -1.05 -5.72 3.86
N VAL A 79 -0.54 -6.44 4.85
CA VAL A 79 0.39 -5.91 5.85
C VAL A 79 1.77 -6.46 5.52
N TRP A 80 2.76 -5.58 5.40
CA TRP A 80 4.08 -5.93 4.87
C TRP A 80 5.17 -5.02 5.44
N ARG A 81 6.43 -5.42 5.26
CA ARG A 81 7.61 -4.69 5.72
C ARG A 81 8.21 -3.84 4.61
N SER A 82 8.48 -2.56 4.87
CA SER A 82 9.05 -1.65 3.87
C SER A 82 10.52 -1.91 3.54
N ASP A 83 11.26 -2.55 4.44
CA ASP A 83 12.68 -2.86 4.27
C ASP A 83 12.91 -4.16 3.48
N THR A 84 12.15 -5.22 3.78
CA THR A 84 12.28 -6.52 3.10
C THR A 84 11.29 -6.74 1.96
N LEU A 85 10.24 -5.92 1.87
CA LEU A 85 9.08 -6.10 0.97
C LEU A 85 8.30 -7.40 1.23
N GLU A 86 8.53 -8.04 2.38
CA GLU A 86 7.86 -9.28 2.77
C GLU A 86 6.42 -9.02 3.23
N THR A 87 5.49 -9.83 2.74
CA THR A 87 4.09 -9.80 3.19
C THR A 87 3.97 -10.56 4.51
N LEU A 88 3.59 -9.86 5.57
CA LEU A 88 3.35 -10.42 6.90
C LEU A 88 1.95 -11.02 7.02
N SER A 89 0.95 -10.40 6.38
CA SER A 89 -0.43 -10.86 6.45
C SER A 89 -1.26 -10.34 5.27
N VAL A 90 -2.30 -11.10 4.92
CA VAL A 90 -3.34 -10.71 3.97
C VAL A 90 -4.69 -10.84 4.67
N LEU A 91 -5.43 -9.75 4.74
CA LEU A 91 -6.71 -9.66 5.45
C LEU A 91 -7.86 -9.46 4.47
N GLY A 92 -8.99 -10.09 4.81
CA GLY A 92 -10.28 -9.87 4.16
C GLY A 92 -10.44 -10.42 2.75
N ASP A 93 -9.60 -11.38 2.34
CA ASP A 93 -9.84 -12.14 1.12
C ASP A 93 -11.23 -12.80 1.16
N GLY A 94 -12.13 -12.29 0.33
CA GLY A 94 -13.53 -12.73 0.27
C GLY A 94 -14.48 -12.15 1.32
N GLN A 95 -14.01 -11.27 2.22
CA GLN A 95 -14.85 -10.63 3.23
C GLN A 95 -15.24 -9.19 2.84
N PHE A 96 -14.37 -8.50 2.12
CA PHE A 96 -14.63 -7.14 1.66
C PHE A 96 -15.38 -7.12 0.33
N HIS A 97 -16.28 -6.14 0.18
CA HIS A 97 -17.01 -5.87 -1.05
C HIS A 97 -16.65 -4.48 -1.57
N GLY A 98 -16.57 -4.32 -2.89
CA GLY A 98 -16.26 -3.02 -3.51
C GLY A 98 -14.78 -2.65 -3.39
N SER A 99 -14.41 -1.83 -2.41
CA SER A 99 -13.03 -1.33 -2.29
C SER A 99 -12.62 -0.99 -0.87
N VAL A 100 -11.35 -1.24 -0.53
CA VAL A 100 -10.75 -0.76 0.72
C VAL A 100 -10.24 0.66 0.51
N VAL A 101 -11.01 1.66 0.92
CA VAL A 101 -10.73 3.09 0.63
C VAL A 101 -10.03 3.84 1.77
N GLY A 102 -9.91 3.24 2.94
CA GLY A 102 -9.25 3.85 4.09
C GLY A 102 -8.85 2.80 5.12
N LEU A 103 -7.68 3.00 5.72
CA LEU A 103 -7.16 2.20 6.82
C LEU A 103 -6.21 3.04 7.67
N ALA A 104 -6.06 2.68 8.94
CA ALA A 104 -5.13 3.31 9.85
C ALA A 104 -4.68 2.30 10.91
N PHE A 105 -3.43 2.40 11.33
CA PHE A 105 -2.98 1.74 12.55
C PHE A 105 -3.44 2.52 13.77
N CYS A 106 -3.85 1.80 14.82
CA CYS A 106 -4.07 2.42 16.12
C CYS A 106 -2.73 2.99 16.63
N LYS A 107 -2.76 4.21 17.17
CA LYS A 107 -1.62 4.79 17.86
C LYS A 107 -1.73 4.40 19.35
N PRO A 108 -0.63 3.93 19.98
CA PRO A 108 -0.62 3.68 21.42
C PRO A 108 -0.86 4.96 22.23
#